data_AF-A0A9D9HUE4-F1
#
_entry.id   AF-A0A9D9HUE4-F1
#
_cell.length_a   1.000
_cell.length_b   1.000
_cell.length_c   1.000
_cell.angle_alpha   90.00
_cell.angle_beta   90.00
_cell.angle_gamma   90.00
#
_symmetry.space_group_name_H-M   'P 1'
#
loop_
_entity.id
_entity.type
_entity.pdbx_description
1 polymer ?
#
loop_
_entity_poly.entity_id
_entity_poly.type
_entity_poly.pdbx_seq_one_letter_code
_entity_poly.pdbx_strand_id
1 'polypeptide(L)' 'MKTTEVTVGLRYRISGDLQNGNHVTHEDVVRKITRITDTYVICECGRQFIINENLKIEKF' A
#
# COMPACT_ATOMS: atom_id res chain seq x y z
N MET A 1 6.80 8.62 -1.51
CA MET A 1 5.71 9.47 -2.05
C MET A 1 4.59 9.53 -1.03
N LYS A 2 3.85 10.64 -0.97
CA LYS A 2 2.62 10.69 -0.17
C LYS A 2 1.51 9.92 -0.90
N THR A 3 0.56 9.33 -0.17
CA THR A 3 -0.59 8.64 -0.76
C THR A 3 -1.40 9.53 -1.70
N THR A 4 -1.40 10.85 -1.48
CA THR A 4 -2.05 11.86 -2.34
C THR A 4 -1.40 12.02 -3.72
N GLU A 5 -0.13 11.61 -3.88
CA GLU A 5 0.61 11.69 -5.15
C GLU A 5 0.55 10.38 -5.94
N VAL A 6 -0.07 9.35 -5.36
CA VAL A 6 -0.19 8.03 -5.98
C VAL A 6 -1.33 8.06 -7.00
N THR A 7 -1.01 7.63 -8.22
CA THR A 7 -1.99 7.47 -9.29
C THR A 7 -2.56 6.06 -9.24
N VAL A 8 -3.85 5.97 -8.90
CA VAL A 8 -4.59 4.70 -8.92
C VAL A 8 -4.52 4.10 -10.31
N GLY A 9 -4.21 2.80 -10.39
CA GLY A 9 -4.09 2.07 -11.65
C GLY A 9 -2.64 1.81 -12.09
N LEU A 10 -1.65 2.42 -11.44
CA LEU A 10 -0.22 2.18 -11.71
C LEU A 10 0.42 1.24 -10.69
N ARG A 11 1.56 0.66 -11.08
CA ARG A 11 2.39 -0.18 -10.21
C ARG A 11 3.38 0.68 -9.43
N TYR A 12 3.50 0.37 -8.15
CA TYR A 12 4.44 0.99 -7.22
C TYR A 12 5.14 -0.09 -6.41
N ARG A 13 6.34 0.22 -5.93
CA ARG A 13 6.93 -0.50 -4.80
C ARG A 13 6.30 0.04 -3.52
N ILE A 14 5.76 -0.85 -2.71
CA ILE A 14 5.04 -0.55 -1.49
C ILE A 14 5.72 -1.36 -0.39
N SER A 15 6.31 -0.66 0.57
CA SER A 15 6.85 -1.24 1.78
C SER A 15 6.09 -0.66 2.96
N GLY A 16 5.66 -1.51 3.90
CA GLY A 16 4.91 -1.04 5.05
C GLY A 16 4.13 -2.15 5.74
N ASP A 17 3.34 -1.70 6.71
CA ASP A 17 2.50 -2.58 7.50
C ASP A 17 1.26 -2.96 6.71
N LEU A 18 0.99 -4.26 6.66
CA LEU A 18 -0.12 -4.85 5.92
C LEU A 18 -1.06 -5.57 6.89
N GLN A 19 -2.35 -5.35 6.71
CA GLN A 19 -3.38 -6.06 7.45
C GLN A 19 -3.54 -7.49 6.88
N ASN A 20 -3.20 -8.49 7.69
CA ASN A 20 -3.36 -9.90 7.36
C ASN A 20 -4.26 -10.60 8.39
N GLY A 21 -5.57 -10.60 8.15
CA GLY A 21 -6.54 -11.10 9.12
C GLY A 21 -6.50 -10.27 10.41
N ASN A 22 -6.24 -10.91 11.55
CA ASN A 22 -6.09 -10.25 12.86
C ASN A 22 -4.65 -9.81 13.18
N HIS A 23 -3.72 -9.97 12.23
CA HIS A 23 -2.31 -9.64 12.43
C HIS A 23 -1.88 -8.50 11.52
N VAL A 24 -0.86 -7.78 11.98
CA VAL A 24 -0.14 -6.79 11.16
C VAL A 24 1.22 -7.39 10.82
N THR A 25 1.53 -7.45 9.53
CA THR A 25 2.79 -7.96 9.01
C THR A 25 3.47 -6.91 8.17
N HIS A 26 4.79 -6.77 8.26
CA HIS A 26 5.53 -5.85 7.42
C HIS A 26 5.93 -6.53 6.11
N GLU A 27 5.54 -5.96 4.97
CA GLU A 27 5.88 -6.48 3.63
C GLU A 27 6.53 -5.40 2.77
N ASP A 28 7.32 -5.82 1.76
CA ASP A 28 7.86 -4.97 0.69
C ASP A 28 7.60 -5.66 -0.65
N VAL A 29 6.71 -5.07 -1.46
CA VAL A 29 6.19 -5.68 -2.70
C VAL A 29 6.01 -4.65 -3.80
N VAL A 30 6.10 -5.09 -5.06
CA VAL A 30 5.71 -4.29 -6.23
C VAL A 30 4.32 -4.72 -6.70
N ARG A 31 3.33 -3.85 -6.58
CA ARG A 31 1.93 -4.14 -6.94
C ARG A 31 1.22 -2.92 -7.51
N LYS A 32 0.16 -3.18 -8.29
CA LYS A 32 -0.74 -2.13 -8.76
C LYS A 32 -1.66 -1.68 -7.62
N ILE A 33 -1.71 -0.37 -7.38
CA ILE A 33 -2.63 0.23 -6.42
C ILE A 33 -3.98 0.44 -7.11
N THR A 34 -5.04 -0.12 -6.55
CA THR A 34 -6.39 -0.09 -7.14
C THR A 34 -7.33 0.85 -6.38
N ARG A 35 -7.06 1.11 -5.10
CA ARG A 35 -7.84 2.05 -4.29
C ARG A 35 -7.01 2.57 -3.13
N ILE A 36 -7.24 3.83 -2.77
CA ILE A 36 -6.72 4.43 -1.56
C ILE A 36 -7.91 4.90 -0.74
N THR A 37 -7.86 4.66 0.56
CA THR A 37 -8.83 5.10 1.57
C THR A 37 -8.09 5.92 2.62
N ASP A 38 -8.79 6.42 3.63
CA ASP A 38 -8.16 7.20 4.70
C ASP A 38 -7.18 6.37 5.55
N THR A 39 -7.42 5.06 5.64
CA THR A 39 -6.64 4.15 6.50
C THR A 39 -5.81 3.13 5.72
N TYR A 40 -6.17 2.83 4.47
CA TYR A 40 -5.53 1.77 3.69
C TYR A 40 -5.18 2.16 2.26
N VAL A 41 -4.04 1.65 1.79
CA VAL A 41 -3.70 1.50 0.37
C VAL A 41 -3.99 0.07 -0.06
N ILE A 42 -4.89 -0.08 -1.02
CA ILE A 42 -5.39 -1.38 -1.48
C ILE A 42 -4.78 -1.70 -2.84
N CYS A 43 -4.23 -2.91 -2.95
CA CYS A 43 -3.58 -3.41 -4.15
C CYS A 43 -4.51 -4.31 -4.98
N GLU A 44 -4.13 -4.60 -6.23
CA GLU A 44 -4.87 -5.48 -7.16
C GLU A 44 -5.16 -6.89 -6.62
N CYS A 45 -4.37 -7.35 -5.65
CA CYS A 45 -4.53 -8.65 -4.99
C CYS A 45 -5.36 -8.59 -3.71
N GLY A 46 -5.98 -7.45 -3.38
CA GLY A 46 -6.75 -7.26 -2.15
C GLY A 46 -5.90 -6.98 -0.91
N ARG A 47 -4.56 -7.05 -1.01
CA ARG A 47 -3.64 -6.63 0.06
C ARG A 47 -3.93 -5.19 0.49
N GLN A 48 -3.98 -4.96 1.79
CA GLN A 48 -4.31 -3.67 2.40
C GLN A 48 -3.14 -3.21 3.26
N PHE A 49 -2.38 -2.24 2.75
CA PHE A 49 -1.31 -1.59 3.51
C PHE A 49 -1.91 -0.46 4.35
N ILE A 50 -1.56 -0.42 5.63
CA ILE A 50 -2.00 0.59 6.59
C ILE A 50 -1.28 1.90 6.28
N ILE A 51 -2.02 3.00 6.26
CA ILE A 51 -1.47 4.35 6.13
C ILE A 51 -0.99 4.79 7.51
N ASN A 52 0.31 4.58 7.77
CA ASN A 52 0.99 4.98 8.99
C ASN A 52 2.45 5.42 8.67
N GLU A 53 3.25 5.64 9.71
CA GLU A 53 4.67 6.05 9.58
C GLU A 53 5.58 5.03 8.88
N ASN A 54 5.17 3.76 8.84
CA ASN A 54 5.93 2.68 8.21
C ASN A 54 5.65 2.58 6.70
N LEU A 55 4.63 3.27 6.18
CA LEU A 55 4.25 3.19 4.78
C LEU A 55 5.20 3.99 3.87
N LYS A 56 5.84 3.28 2.95
CA LYS A 56 6.70 3.82 1.91
C LYS A 56 6.19 3.38 0.54
N ILE A 57 5.98 4.36 -0.33
CA ILE A 57 5.55 4.14 -1.71
C ILE A 57 6.55 4.82 -2.66
N GLU A 58 7.10 4.04 -3.58
CA GLU A 58 8.08 4.46 -4.56
C GLU A 58 7.63 4.07 -5.98
N LYS A 59 7.95 4.91 -6.96
CA LYS A 59 7.74 4.54 -8.37
C LYS A 59 8.69 3.40 -8.73
N PHE A 60 8.13 2.38 -9.35
CA PHE A 60 8.87 1.31 -10.00
C PHE A 60 9.19 1.71 -11.44
#